data_AF-A0AAE1V2K8-F1
#
_entry.id   AF-A0AAE1V2K8-F1
#
_cell.length_a   1.000
_cell.length_b   1.000
_cell.length_c   1.000
_cell.angle_alpha   90.00
_cell.angle_beta   90.00
_cell.angle_gamma   90.00
#
_symmetry.space_group_name_H-M   'P 1'
#
loop_
_entity.id
_entity.type
_entity.pdbx_description
1 polymer ?
#
loop_
_entity_poly.entity_id
_entity_poly.type
_entity_poly.pdbx_seq_one_letter_code
_entity_poly.pdbx_strand_id
1 'polypeptide(L)'
;MIFLLRRVLRGEKYLKVYNYHYLINGFAVLVTLQQAFKLARRRQVSNIALDFSVRLLPHTPEFLGLPRGPWAEEGGYETAGEGVVTLTLELILHTLASVIIQHILFLNTSSGICEVTLDFPSGSCNRKLVGARHFAASAITRGIFNATKDYASPFDGDGHGT
;
A
#
# COMPACT_ATOMS: atom_id res chain seq x y z
N MET A 1 -9.56 -19.20 -0.93
CA MET A 1 -10.29 -18.62 0.23
C MET A 1 -11.80 -18.38 0.06
N ILE A 2 -12.35 -17.99 -1.12
CA ILE A 2 -13.80 -17.61 -1.24
C ILE A 2 -14.76 -18.66 -0.65
N PHE A 3 -14.44 -19.94 -0.77
CA PHE A 3 -15.20 -21.05 -0.18
C PHE A 3 -15.27 -21.03 1.36
N LEU A 4 -14.31 -20.42 2.07
CA LEU A 4 -14.35 -20.33 3.53
C LEU A 4 -15.45 -19.36 3.99
N LEU A 5 -15.45 -18.13 3.47
CA LEU A 5 -16.46 -17.12 3.82
C LEU A 5 -17.88 -17.63 3.54
N ARG A 6 -18.13 -18.14 2.32
CA ARG A 6 -19.44 -18.72 1.96
C ARG A 6 -19.87 -19.86 2.89
N ARG A 7 -18.95 -20.75 3.27
CA ARG A 7 -19.24 -21.93 4.13
C ARG A 7 -19.47 -21.57 5.59
N VAL A 8 -18.76 -20.57 6.12
CA VAL A 8 -18.83 -20.17 7.54
C VAL A 8 -19.97 -19.20 7.78
N LEU A 9 -20.19 -18.24 6.87
CA LEU A 9 -21.19 -17.18 7.00
C LEU A 9 -22.53 -17.52 6.33
N ARG A 10 -22.65 -18.65 5.62
CA ARG A 10 -23.92 -19.31 5.22
C ARG A 10 -25.04 -18.38 4.69
N GLY A 11 -24.70 -17.43 3.81
CA GLY A 11 -25.67 -16.51 3.21
C GLY A 11 -25.91 -15.21 3.98
N GLU A 12 -25.29 -15.04 5.17
CA GLU A 12 -25.18 -13.72 5.81
C GLU A 12 -24.43 -12.75 4.89
N LYS A 13 -24.78 -11.46 4.93
CA LYS A 13 -24.08 -10.41 4.19
C LYS A 13 -22.68 -10.19 4.78
N TYR A 14 -21.70 -10.03 3.90
CA TYR A 14 -20.32 -9.62 4.18
C TYR A 14 -19.76 -8.96 2.91
N LEU A 15 -18.74 -8.10 3.05
CA LEU A 15 -18.04 -7.50 1.91
C LEU A 15 -16.56 -7.89 1.96
N LYS A 16 -16.10 -8.69 0.98
CA LYS A 16 -14.68 -9.00 0.84
C LYS A 16 -13.99 -7.87 0.12
N VAL A 17 -12.98 -7.27 0.75
CA VAL A 17 -12.23 -6.12 0.24
C VAL A 17 -11.01 -6.59 -0.56
N TYR A 18 -10.17 -7.45 0.03
CA TYR A 18 -8.91 -7.89 -0.61
C TYR A 18 -8.67 -9.40 -0.54
N ASN A 19 -7.76 -9.88 -1.38
CA ASN A 19 -7.28 -11.25 -1.42
C ASN A 19 -5.75 -11.27 -1.48
N TYR A 20 -5.12 -11.91 -0.52
CA TYR A 20 -3.68 -12.07 -0.44
C TYR A 20 -3.33 -13.55 -0.61
N HIS A 21 -2.28 -13.84 -1.39
CA HIS A 21 -1.83 -15.22 -1.66
C HIS A 21 -0.31 -15.38 -1.82
N TYR A 22 0.44 -14.30 -2.10
CA TYR A 22 1.90 -14.38 -2.25
C TYR A 22 2.64 -14.42 -0.91
N LEU A 23 2.57 -13.32 -0.13
CA LEU A 23 3.27 -13.23 1.18
C LEU A 23 2.47 -13.86 2.33
N ILE A 24 1.14 -13.72 2.28
CA ILE A 24 0.21 -14.30 3.27
C ILE A 24 -0.98 -14.92 2.54
N ASN A 25 -1.48 -16.04 3.06
CA ASN A 25 -2.71 -16.68 2.60
C ASN A 25 -3.91 -16.15 3.39
N GLY A 26 -4.41 -14.96 3.05
CA GLY A 26 -5.38 -14.22 3.87
C GLY A 26 -6.24 -13.23 3.08
N PHE A 27 -7.28 -12.67 3.70
CA PHE A 27 -8.19 -11.73 3.05
C PHE A 27 -8.58 -10.61 4.00
N ALA A 28 -8.84 -9.41 3.46
CA ALA A 28 -9.55 -8.35 4.17
C ALA A 28 -11.06 -8.49 3.89
N VAL A 29 -11.89 -8.41 4.94
CA VAL A 29 -13.35 -8.52 4.83
C VAL A 29 -14.02 -7.61 5.87
N LEU A 30 -15.03 -6.85 5.45
CA LEU A 30 -15.93 -6.16 6.35
C LEU A 30 -17.03 -7.13 6.80
N VAL A 31 -17.10 -7.35 8.11
CA VAL A 31 -17.96 -8.30 8.81
C VAL A 31 -18.36 -7.75 10.18
N THR A 32 -19.42 -8.28 10.79
CA THR A 32 -19.76 -7.97 12.19
C THR A 32 -18.82 -8.70 13.16
N LEU A 33 -18.74 -8.24 14.42
CA LEU A 33 -17.98 -8.93 15.47
C LEU A 33 -18.42 -10.40 15.63
N GLN A 34 -19.73 -10.68 15.56
CA GLN A 34 -20.26 -12.05 15.66
C GLN A 34 -19.78 -12.93 14.50
N GLN A 35 -19.67 -12.37 13.28
CA GLN A 35 -19.13 -13.05 12.12
C GLN A 35 -17.62 -13.28 12.23
N ALA A 36 -16.86 -12.31 12.76
CA ALA A 36 -15.44 -12.48 13.06
C ALA A 36 -15.21 -13.61 14.08
N PHE A 37 -16.03 -13.72 15.13
CA PHE A 37 -15.98 -14.85 16.07
C PHE A 37 -16.32 -16.20 15.41
N LYS A 38 -17.29 -16.26 14.48
CA LYS A 38 -17.58 -17.49 13.68
C LYS A 38 -16.36 -17.91 12.85
N LEU A 39 -15.63 -16.95 12.29
CA LEU A 39 -14.40 -17.19 11.51
C LEU A 39 -13.23 -17.63 12.40
N ALA A 40 -13.00 -16.97 13.53
CA ALA A 40 -11.91 -17.29 14.46
C ALA A 40 -11.96 -18.73 15.00
N ARG A 41 -13.17 -19.29 15.15
CA ARG A 41 -13.37 -20.69 15.60
C ARG A 41 -13.04 -21.75 14.54
N ARG A 42 -12.61 -21.37 13.34
CA ARG A 42 -12.28 -22.33 12.26
C ARG A 42 -10.81 -22.68 12.32
N ARG A 43 -10.48 -23.99 12.34
CA ARG A 43 -9.10 -24.49 12.20
C ARG A 43 -8.36 -23.99 10.94
N GLN A 44 -9.10 -23.50 9.93
CA GLN A 44 -8.54 -22.88 8.73
C GLN A 44 -8.13 -21.40 8.89
N VAL A 45 -8.40 -20.77 10.04
CA VAL A 45 -8.10 -19.36 10.32
C VAL A 45 -7.03 -19.32 11.40
N SER A 46 -5.83 -18.87 11.06
CA SER A 46 -4.71 -18.80 12.01
C SER A 46 -4.74 -17.57 12.91
N ASN A 47 -5.26 -16.44 12.40
CA ASN A 47 -5.34 -15.18 13.13
C ASN A 47 -6.45 -14.30 12.52
N ILE A 48 -6.97 -13.36 13.30
CA ILE A 48 -7.82 -12.25 12.84
C ILE A 48 -7.33 -10.98 13.53
N ALA A 49 -6.94 -9.99 12.75
CA ALA A 49 -6.64 -8.63 13.21
C ALA A 49 -7.72 -7.66 12.73
N LEU A 50 -8.01 -6.62 13.50
CA LEU A 50 -8.83 -5.50 13.04
C LEU A 50 -7.99 -4.60 12.12
N ASP A 51 -8.64 -4.04 11.10
CA ASP A 51 -8.04 -3.02 10.24
C ASP A 51 -7.96 -1.68 10.99
N PHE A 52 -6.81 -1.00 10.93
CA PHE A 52 -6.56 0.25 11.67
C PHE A 52 -5.88 1.27 10.77
N SER A 53 -6.26 2.54 10.95
CA SER A 53 -5.69 3.67 10.23
C SER A 53 -4.49 4.22 10.98
N VAL A 54 -3.57 4.85 10.25
CA VAL A 54 -2.22 5.17 10.75
C VAL A 54 -1.83 6.58 10.18
N ARG A 55 -0.73 7.29 10.57
CA ARG A 55 -0.36 8.65 10.00
C ARG A 55 1.14 8.98 9.96
N LEU A 56 1.68 9.33 8.77
CA LEU A 56 3.10 9.64 8.43
C LEU A 56 3.43 11.10 8.78
N LEU A 57 4.73 11.40 8.80
CA LEU A 57 5.29 12.73 9.05
C LEU A 57 5.99 13.27 7.79
N PRO A 58 6.00 14.60 7.58
CA PRO A 58 6.47 15.22 6.34
C PRO A 58 7.99 15.11 6.10
N HIS A 59 8.34 15.35 4.82
CA HIS A 59 9.66 15.49 4.18
C HIS A 59 10.90 15.52 5.09
N THR A 60 11.81 14.57 4.84
CA THR A 60 13.12 14.45 5.49
C THR A 60 14.38 14.74 4.63
N PRO A 61 14.36 14.98 3.30
CA PRO A 61 15.59 15.21 2.53
C PRO A 61 16.48 16.34 3.06
N GLU A 62 15.92 17.50 3.42
CA GLU A 62 16.69 18.61 4.01
C GLU A 62 17.22 18.26 5.40
N PHE A 63 16.43 17.55 6.21
CA PHE A 63 16.83 17.11 7.56
C PHE A 63 18.02 16.15 7.53
N LEU A 64 18.06 15.27 6.53
CA LEU A 64 19.18 14.34 6.30
C LEU A 64 20.36 14.96 5.54
N GLY A 65 20.25 16.23 5.11
CA GLY A 65 21.32 16.95 4.40
C GLY A 65 21.61 16.44 2.99
N LEU A 66 20.82 15.50 2.46
CA LEU A 66 21.08 14.80 1.19
C LEU A 66 21.32 15.75 -0.02
N PRO A 67 20.59 16.88 -0.19
CA PRO A 67 20.83 17.80 -1.30
C PRO A 67 22.22 18.46 -1.32
N ARG A 68 22.95 18.43 -0.19
CA ARG A 68 24.32 18.95 -0.06
C ARG A 68 25.35 17.86 0.27
N GLY A 69 24.94 16.60 0.23
CA GLY A 69 25.74 15.43 0.58
C GLY A 69 25.80 14.43 -0.58
N PRO A 70 25.62 13.10 -0.34
CA PRO A 70 25.89 12.06 -1.35
C PRO A 70 25.21 12.25 -2.71
N TRP A 71 23.99 12.83 -2.75
CA TRP A 71 23.32 13.11 -4.03
C TRP A 71 24.07 14.12 -4.89
N ALA A 72 24.73 15.12 -4.30
CA ALA A 72 25.54 16.08 -5.04
C ALA A 72 26.84 15.45 -5.59
N GLU A 73 27.35 14.40 -4.93
CA GLU A 73 28.56 13.68 -5.32
C GLU A 73 28.30 12.67 -6.45
N GLU A 74 27.11 12.05 -6.49
CA GLU A 74 26.69 11.08 -7.54
C GLU A 74 25.95 11.71 -8.74
N GLY A 75 26.15 13.01 -8.99
CA GLY A 75 25.64 13.71 -10.18
C GLY A 75 24.26 14.38 -10.02
N GLY A 76 23.71 14.40 -8.82
CA GLY A 76 22.45 15.08 -8.48
C GLY A 76 21.24 14.14 -8.39
N TYR A 77 20.08 14.74 -8.13
CA TYR A 77 18.78 14.05 -8.02
C TYR A 77 18.30 13.39 -9.33
N GLU A 78 18.99 13.66 -10.45
CA GLU A 78 18.70 13.05 -11.76
C GLU A 78 19.29 11.63 -11.87
N THR A 79 20.51 11.41 -11.38
CA THR A 79 21.30 10.18 -11.54
C THR A 79 21.44 9.35 -10.27
N ALA A 80 21.28 9.95 -9.08
CA ALA A 80 21.36 9.23 -7.81
C ALA A 80 20.33 8.07 -7.77
N GLY A 81 20.83 6.84 -7.61
CA GLY A 81 20.01 5.63 -7.58
C GLY A 81 19.66 5.02 -8.94
N GLU A 82 20.29 5.43 -10.04
CA GLU A 82 20.10 4.77 -11.35
C GLU A 82 20.39 3.25 -11.26
N GLY A 83 19.53 2.44 -11.89
CA GLY A 83 19.60 0.97 -11.83
C GLY A 83 18.99 0.34 -10.57
N VAL A 84 18.53 1.13 -9.59
CA VAL A 84 17.84 0.64 -8.38
C VAL A 84 16.34 0.93 -8.47
N VAL A 85 15.51 -0.09 -8.25
CA VAL A 85 14.05 0.08 -8.11
C VAL A 85 13.70 0.18 -6.62
N THR A 86 13.27 1.36 -6.19
CA THR A 86 12.76 1.60 -4.83
C THR A 86 11.24 1.53 -4.82
N LEU A 87 10.66 0.84 -3.85
CA LEU A 87 9.22 0.84 -3.60
C LEU A 87 8.90 1.86 -2.51
N THR A 88 8.33 3.01 -2.90
CA THR A 88 7.72 3.94 -1.95
C THR A 88 6.36 3.40 -1.51
N LEU A 89 6.15 3.30 -0.20
CA LEU A 89 4.85 3.01 0.40
C LEU A 89 4.46 4.18 1.28
N GLU A 90 3.46 4.95 0.85
CA GLU A 90 2.77 5.94 1.69
C GLU A 90 1.88 5.23 2.72
N LEU A 91 2.50 4.47 3.62
CA LEU A 91 1.84 3.97 4.81
C LEU A 91 2.25 4.81 6.00
N ILE A 92 1.68 6.00 5.98
CA ILE A 92 1.14 6.69 7.14
C ILE A 92 1.51 6.02 8.51
N LEU A 93 2.52 6.43 9.32
CA LEU A 93 2.92 5.73 10.59
C LEU A 93 3.24 6.60 11.85
N HIS A 94 2.54 6.38 12.99
CA HIS A 94 2.85 6.90 14.35
C HIS A 94 3.42 5.81 15.28
N THR A 95 4.36 6.22 16.15
CA THR A 95 5.07 5.46 17.21
C THR A 95 6.23 4.55 16.76
N LEU A 96 7.45 5.02 17.09
CA LEU A 96 8.65 4.27 17.51
C LEU A 96 8.80 2.80 17.07
N ALA A 97 8.86 2.59 15.76
CA ALA A 97 9.62 1.48 15.19
C ALA A 97 10.23 1.95 13.87
N SER A 98 11.57 2.03 13.82
CA SER A 98 12.32 2.25 12.58
C SER A 98 12.22 0.99 11.71
N VAL A 99 11.07 0.78 11.08
CA VAL A 99 10.89 -0.27 10.07
C VAL A 99 11.55 0.20 8.78
N ILE A 100 12.89 0.22 8.79
CA ILE A 100 13.69 0.25 7.59
C ILE A 100 13.40 -1.08 6.90
N ILE A 101 12.47 -1.08 5.93
CA ILE A 101 12.37 -2.20 4.98
C ILE A 101 13.56 -2.07 4.04
N GLN A 102 14.74 -2.42 4.55
CA GLN A 102 15.98 -2.59 3.78
C GLN A 102 15.92 -3.91 3.00
N HIS A 103 14.81 -4.13 2.29
CA HIS A 103 14.75 -5.06 1.18
C HIS A 103 14.87 -4.23 -0.08
N ILE A 104 16.12 -3.94 -0.45
CA ILE A 104 16.48 -3.63 -1.83
C ILE A 104 16.17 -4.89 -2.63
N LEU A 105 14.91 -5.00 -3.06
CA LEU A 105 14.44 -6.09 -3.88
C LEU A 105 15.02 -5.87 -5.28
N PHE A 106 16.16 -6.51 -5.55
CA PHE A 106 16.69 -6.71 -6.91
C PHE A 106 15.72 -7.59 -7.72
N LEU A 107 14.56 -7.03 -8.09
CA LEU A 107 13.67 -7.60 -9.08
C LEU A 107 14.26 -7.31 -10.47
N ASN A 108 15.05 -8.26 -10.98
CA ASN A 108 15.52 -8.30 -12.38
C ASN A 108 14.39 -8.51 -13.41
N THR A 109 13.13 -8.22 -13.05
CA THR A 109 11.94 -8.32 -13.89
C THR A 109 11.02 -7.15 -13.59
N SER A 110 11.22 -6.04 -14.30
CA SER A 110 10.43 -4.81 -14.20
C SER A 110 9.03 -4.99 -14.82
N SER A 111 8.16 -5.71 -14.13
CA SER A 111 6.72 -5.83 -14.43
C SER A 111 5.88 -5.12 -13.37
N GLY A 112 6.24 -3.87 -13.05
CA GLY A 112 5.37 -2.98 -12.31
C GLY A 112 4.08 -2.77 -13.10
N ILE A 113 2.92 -2.92 -12.45
CA ILE A 113 1.65 -2.54 -13.08
C ILE A 113 1.57 -1.03 -13.02
N CYS A 114 1.32 -0.39 -14.16
CA CYS A 114 0.85 0.98 -14.22
C CYS A 114 -0.68 0.97 -14.30
N GLU A 115 -1.34 1.35 -13.22
CA GLU A 115 -2.79 1.50 -13.17
C GLU A 115 -3.19 2.82 -13.84
N VAL A 116 -4.24 2.80 -14.67
CA VAL A 116 -4.71 3.97 -15.42
C VAL A 116 -6.05 4.43 -14.87
N THR A 117 -6.12 5.70 -14.50
CA THR A 117 -7.32 6.39 -13.99
C THR A 117 -7.52 7.72 -14.74
N LEU A 118 -8.55 8.49 -14.36
CA LEU A 118 -8.84 9.79 -14.98
C LEU A 118 -7.74 10.85 -14.72
N ASP A 119 -7.20 10.80 -13.51
CA ASP A 119 -6.17 11.64 -12.92
C ASP A 119 -4.75 11.07 -13.05
N PHE A 120 -4.62 9.77 -13.37
CA PHE A 120 -3.36 9.11 -13.68
C PHE A 120 -3.45 8.42 -15.07
N PRO A 121 -3.35 9.20 -16.16
CA PRO A 121 -3.59 8.69 -17.51
C PRO A 121 -2.48 7.77 -18.05
N SER A 122 -2.75 7.12 -19.18
CA SER A 122 -1.75 6.37 -19.93
C SER A 122 -0.58 7.27 -20.33
N GLY A 123 0.64 6.91 -19.91
CA GLY A 123 1.86 7.70 -20.11
C GLY A 123 2.45 8.31 -18.83
N SER A 124 1.74 8.29 -17.70
CA SER A 124 2.28 8.76 -16.41
C SER A 124 3.45 7.90 -15.91
N CYS A 125 3.40 6.58 -16.12
CA CYS A 125 4.56 5.71 -15.92
C CYS A 125 5.54 5.82 -17.11
N ASN A 126 6.83 5.82 -16.80
CA ASN A 126 7.91 6.01 -17.76
C ASN A 126 9.15 5.17 -17.36
N ARG A 127 10.35 5.51 -17.86
CA ARG A 127 11.59 4.77 -17.53
C ARG A 127 12.08 4.94 -16.08
N LYS A 128 11.63 5.99 -15.38
CA LYS A 128 11.91 6.26 -13.95
C LYS A 128 10.78 5.71 -13.08
N LEU A 129 9.53 6.10 -13.36
CA LEU A 129 8.34 5.56 -12.70
C LEU A 129 7.84 4.30 -13.43
N VAL A 130 8.41 3.14 -13.11
CA VAL A 130 8.16 1.86 -13.80
C VAL A 130 6.91 1.08 -13.35
N GLY A 131 6.14 1.64 -12.41
CA GLY A 131 4.88 1.06 -11.93
C GLY A 131 4.22 1.95 -10.89
N ALA A 132 2.90 2.02 -10.90
CA ALA A 132 2.10 2.87 -10.03
C ALA A 132 0.73 2.21 -9.81
N ARG A 133 0.33 2.05 -8.55
CA ARG A 133 -0.92 1.38 -8.14
C ARG A 133 -1.45 1.97 -6.84
N HIS A 134 -2.76 1.90 -6.65
CA HIS A 134 -3.40 2.35 -5.41
C HIS A 134 -4.21 1.25 -4.70
N PHE A 135 -4.49 1.47 -3.41
CA PHE A 135 -5.16 0.48 -2.54
C PHE A 135 -6.19 1.13 -1.60
N ALA A 136 -7.00 2.05 -2.10
CA ALA A 136 -7.98 2.81 -1.31
C ALA A 136 -9.22 2.01 -0.84
N ALA A 137 -9.47 0.80 -1.35
CA ALA A 137 -10.74 0.11 -1.18
C ALA A 137 -11.17 -0.15 0.29
N SER A 138 -10.24 -0.36 1.22
CA SER A 138 -10.59 -0.50 2.65
C SER A 138 -11.04 0.83 3.26
N ALA A 139 -10.34 1.93 2.96
CA ALA A 139 -10.67 3.27 3.45
C ALA A 139 -12.03 3.74 2.92
N ILE A 140 -12.30 3.49 1.63
CA ILE A 140 -13.60 3.77 0.99
C ILE A 140 -14.70 2.91 1.65
N THR A 141 -14.48 1.60 1.79
CA THR A 141 -15.43 0.67 2.43
C THR A 141 -15.76 1.05 3.87
N ARG A 142 -14.79 1.62 4.60
CA ARG A 142 -14.95 2.07 5.99
C ARG A 142 -15.54 3.48 6.12
N GLY A 143 -15.76 4.20 5.00
CA GLY A 143 -16.28 5.57 5.00
C GLY A 143 -15.30 6.61 5.56
N ILE A 144 -13.99 6.31 5.58
CA ILE A 144 -12.94 7.20 6.10
C ILE A 144 -12.09 7.84 5.00
N PHE A 145 -12.24 7.41 3.75
CA PHE A 145 -11.55 7.97 2.60
C PHE A 145 -12.10 9.37 2.27
N ASN A 146 -11.24 10.38 2.18
CA ASN A 146 -11.66 11.76 1.95
C ASN A 146 -11.38 12.19 0.51
N ALA A 147 -12.35 11.95 -0.37
CA ALA A 147 -12.29 12.31 -1.80
C ALA A 147 -12.17 13.83 -2.12
N THR A 148 -12.06 14.70 -1.10
CA THR A 148 -11.70 16.13 -1.28
C THR A 148 -10.21 16.42 -1.14
N LYS A 149 -9.42 15.41 -0.73
CA LYS A 149 -7.96 15.49 -0.50
C LYS A 149 -7.23 14.28 -1.10
N ASP A 150 -7.78 13.10 -0.87
CA ASP A 150 -7.23 11.83 -1.29
C ASP A 150 -7.79 11.44 -2.67
N TYR A 151 -6.95 10.85 -3.51
CA TYR A 151 -7.34 10.34 -4.82
C TYR A 151 -7.45 8.80 -4.80
N ALA A 152 -8.47 8.26 -5.46
CA ALA A 152 -8.65 6.81 -5.60
C ALA A 152 -7.91 6.32 -6.84
N SER A 153 -6.61 6.62 -6.88
CA SER A 153 -5.71 6.44 -8.03
C SER A 153 -4.26 6.42 -7.55
N PRO A 154 -3.28 6.15 -8.44
CA PRO A 154 -1.86 6.30 -8.13
C PRO A 154 -1.37 7.76 -8.09
N PHE A 155 -2.25 8.76 -8.21
CA PHE A 155 -1.87 10.17 -8.14
C PHE A 155 -1.74 10.63 -6.67
N ASP A 156 -0.57 11.19 -6.32
CA ASP A 156 -0.32 11.80 -5.01
C ASP A 156 -0.93 13.22 -4.97
N GLY A 157 -1.94 13.39 -4.13
CA GLY A 157 -2.61 14.68 -3.89
C GLY A 157 -2.11 15.46 -2.67
N ASP A 158 -1.28 14.83 -1.81
CA ASP A 158 -0.71 15.46 -0.60
C ASP A 158 0.70 16.02 -0.90
N GLY A 159 1.40 15.40 -1.86
CA GLY A 159 2.76 15.71 -2.28
C GLY A 159 3.84 14.98 -1.46
N HIS A 160 3.47 14.03 -0.60
CA HIS A 160 4.40 13.34 0.31
C HIS A 160 5.30 12.32 -0.39
N GLY A 161 4.78 11.64 -1.41
CA GLY A 161 5.48 10.60 -2.18
C GLY A 161 6.12 11.08 -3.48
N THR A 162 5.98 12.38 -3.78
CA THR A 162 6.51 13.06 -4.98
C THR A 162 7.93 13.57 -4.78
#